data_AF-A0A965CYK4-F1
#
_entry.id   AF-A0A965CYK4-F1
#
_cell.length_a   1.000
_cell.length_b   1.000
_cell.length_c   1.000
_cell.angle_alpha   90.00
_cell.angle_beta   90.00
_cell.angle_gamma   90.00
#
_symmetry.space_group_name_H-M   'P 1'
#
loop_
_entity.id
_entity.type
_entity.pdbx_description
1 polymer ?
#
loop_
_entity_poly.entity_id
_entity_poly.type
_entity_poly.pdbx_seq_one_letter_code
_entity_poly.pdbx_strand_id
1 'polypeptide(L)' 'MHTLICGSIAYDTIMVFPGRFKEQILPEQLHILNVAFLVPDMRREYGG' A
#
# COMPACT_ATOMS: atom_id res chain seq x y z
N MET A 1 23.42 18.74 -21.55
CA MET A 1 22.63 19.23 -20.39
C MET A 1 22.34 18.02 -19.51
N HIS A 2 22.65 18.07 -18.22
CA HIS A 2 22.42 16.95 -17.28
C HIS A 2 21.42 17.38 -16.20
N THR A 3 20.55 16.47 -15.81
CA THR A 3 19.56 16.68 -14.75
C THR A 3 19.86 15.74 -13.61
N LEU A 4 20.08 16.29 -12.42
CA LEU A 4 20.25 15.51 -11.20
C LEU A 4 18.86 15.18 -10.63
N ILE A 5 18.59 13.89 -10.44
CA ILE A 5 17.41 13.41 -9.74
C ILE A 5 17.87 12.88 -8.38
N CYS A 6 17.47 13.58 -7.32
CA CYS A 6 17.65 13.13 -5.94
C CYS A 6 16.32 12.56 -5.45
N GLY A 7 16.33 11.31 -4.99
CA GLY A 7 15.14 10.62 -4.55
C GLY A 7 15.48 9.32 -3.85
N SER A 8 14.44 8.61 -3.44
CA SER A 8 14.53 7.25 -2.91
C SER A 8 15.03 6.28 -3.98
N ILE A 9 15.65 5.18 -3.54
CA ILE A 9 15.88 3.98 -4.35
C ILE A 9 15.44 2.83 -3.47
N ALA A 10 14.45 2.07 -3.93
CA ALA A 10 13.79 1.09 -3.10
C ALA A 10 13.32 -0.14 -3.89
N TYR A 11 12.88 -1.14 -3.14
CA TYR A 11 12.02 -2.18 -3.67
C TYR A 11 10.64 -2.06 -3.04
N ASP A 12 9.62 -1.94 -3.88
CA ASP A 12 8.25 -1.80 -3.43
C ASP A 12 7.64 -3.19 -3.29
N THR A 13 7.18 -3.53 -2.08
CA THR A 13 6.38 -4.73 -1.86
C THR A 13 4.91 -4.34 -1.97
N ILE A 14 4.29 -4.70 -3.09
CA ILE A 14 2.95 -4.27 -3.46
C ILE A 14 1.98 -5.44 -3.28
N MET A 15 0.90 -5.18 -2.54
CA MET A 15 -0.22 -6.08 -2.34
C MET A 15 -1.51 -5.34 -2.71
N VAL A 16 -2.30 -5.90 -3.64
CA VAL A 16 -3.51 -5.25 -4.13
C VAL A 16 -4.73 -5.92 -3.52
N PHE A 17 -5.47 -5.18 -2.69
CA PHE A 17 -6.78 -5.57 -2.21
C PHE A 17 -7.84 -5.23 -3.28
N PRO A 18 -8.64 -6.19 -3.79
CA PRO A 18 -9.57 -5.93 -4.88
C PRO A 18 -10.84 -5.15 -4.47
N GLY A 19 -11.09 -5.00 -3.16
CA GLY A 19 -12.18 -4.20 -2.62
C GLY A 19 -11.78 -2.75 -2.29
N ARG A 20 -12.65 -2.03 -1.58
CA ARG A 20 -12.36 -0.67 -1.10
C ARG A 20 -12.23 -0.69 0.41
N PHE A 21 -11.16 -0.09 0.96
CA PHE A 21 -10.94 -0.08 2.41
C PHE A 21 -12.13 0.50 3.20
N LYS A 22 -12.81 1.53 2.66
CA LYS A 22 -13.99 2.14 3.29
C LYS A 22 -15.16 1.18 3.55
N GLU A 23 -15.21 0.03 2.87
CA GLU A 23 -16.27 -0.97 3.06
C GLU A 23 -15.98 -1.89 4.25
N GLN A 24 -14.72 -1.95 4.70
CA GLN A 24 -14.26 -2.82 5.78
C GLN A 24 -13.91 -2.04 7.06
N ILE A 25 -13.93 -0.71 7.00
CA ILE A 25 -13.58 0.17 8.12
C ILE A 25 -14.86 0.79 8.67
N LEU A 26 -15.10 0.60 9.96
CA LEU A 26 -16.22 1.18 10.70
C LEU A 26 -15.77 2.51 11.34
N PRO A 27 -16.25 3.68 10.87
CA PRO A 27 -15.80 4.98 11.36
C PRO A 27 -15.94 5.16 12.88
N GLU A 28 -16.98 4.59 13.46
CA GLU A 28 -17.31 4.71 14.89
C GLU A 28 -16.33 3.93 15.78
N GLN A 29 -15.61 2.96 15.22
CA GLN A 29 -14.67 2.09 15.94
C GLN A 29 -13.19 2.36 15.58
N LEU A 30 -12.87 3.49 14.96
CA LEU A 30 -11.50 3.82 14.54
C LEU A 30 -10.48 3.86 15.68
N HIS A 31 -10.92 4.12 16.92
CA HIS A 31 -10.07 4.10 18.11
C HIS A 31 -9.52 2.69 18.43
N ILE A 32 -10.14 1.63 17.90
CA ILE A 32 -9.66 0.24 17.99
C ILE A 32 -9.86 -0.43 16.60
N LEU A 33 -9.01 -0.07 15.64
CA LEU A 33 -9.07 -0.58 14.28
C LEU A 33 -8.57 -2.03 14.20
N ASN A 34 -9.47 -2.97 13.88
CA ASN A 34 -9.13 -4.36 13.58
C ASN A 34 -9.48 -4.67 12.13
N VAL A 35 -8.49 -4.98 11.31
CA VAL A 35 -8.68 -5.26 9.88
C VAL A 35 -7.79 -6.41 9.42
N ALA A 36 -8.30 -7.22 8.49
CA ALA A 36 -7.54 -8.25 7.78
C ALA A 36 -8.01 -8.26 6.33
N PHE A 37 -7.09 -8.07 5.38
CA PHE A 37 -7.39 -8.02 3.96
C PHE A 37 -6.82 -9.23 3.26
N LEU A 38 -7.67 -10.01 2.60
CA LEU A 38 -7.21 -11.05 1.69
C LEU A 38 -6.71 -10.41 0.41
N VAL A 39 -5.44 -10.64 0.09
CA VAL A 39 -4.80 -10.21 -1.15
C VAL A 39 -4.38 -11.46 -1.93
N PRO A 40 -4.65 -11.53 -3.25
CA PRO A 40 -4.38 -12.74 -4.03
C PRO A 40 -2.88 -12.94 -4.26
N ASP A 41 -2.14 -11.84 -4.40
CA ASP A 41 -0.73 -11.86 -4.79
C ASP A 41 0.06 -10.78 -4.04
N MET A 42 1.35 -11.07 -3.87
CA MET A 42 2.36 -10.11 -3.43
C MET A 42 3.43 -10.02 -4.52
N ARG A 43 3.76 -8.80 -4.96
CA ARG A 43 4.83 -8.56 -5.94
C ARG A 43 5.88 -7.62 -5.38
N ARG A 44 7.11 -7.77 -5.86
CA ARG A 44 8.23 -6.88 -5.56
C ARG A 44 8.64 -6.16 -6.83
N GLU A 45 8.61 -4.84 -6.80
CA GLU A 45 8.96 -3.97 -7.94
C GLU A 45 10.19 -3.12 -7.59
N TYR A 46 10.93 -2.64 -8.60
CA TYR A 46 11.90 -1.56 -8.40
C TYR A 46 11.15 -0.24 -8.25
N GLY A 47 11.39 0.45 -7.14
CA GLY A 47 10.74 1.71 -6.81
C GLY A 47 11.74 2.75 -6.32
N GLY A 48 11.20 3.83 -5.78
CA GLY A 48 11.97 5.00 -5.36
C GLY A 48 12.00 6.11 -6.39
#